data_AF-A0A963VJX0-F1
#
_entry.id   AF-A0A963VJX0-F1
#
_cell.length_a   1.000
_cell.length_b   1.000
_cell.length_c   1.000
_cell.angle_alpha   90.00
_cell.angle_beta   90.00
_cell.angle_gamma   90.00
#
_symmetry.space_group_name_H-M   'P 1'
#
loop_
_entity.id
_entity.type
_entity.pdbx_description
1 polymer ?
#
loop_
_entity_poly.entity_id
_entity_poly.type
_entity_poly.pdbx_seq_one_letter_code
_entity_poly.pdbx_strand_id
1 'polypeptide(L)' 'ERALIGEYRDSIDEVLGTLTADNHGLAVEIARLPEKIKGYGHVKERNLVAARGQWQALMQQWRAPAPAAPAAAQRAVGGA' A
#
# COMPACT_ATOMS: atom_id res chain seq x y z
N GLU A 1 14.31 -9.47 13.84
CA GLU A 1 13.14 -8.58 13.72
C GLU A 1 13.34 -7.24 12.97
N ARG A 2 14.53 -6.62 12.90
CA ARG A 2 14.68 -5.31 12.22
C ARG A 2 14.58 -5.31 10.69
N ALA A 3 14.76 -6.46 10.04
CA ALA A 3 14.71 -6.57 8.58
C ALA A 3 13.31 -6.26 8.00
N LEU A 4 12.25 -6.55 8.77
CA LEU A 4 10.85 -6.41 8.32
C LEU A 4 10.42 -4.95 8.12
N ILE A 5 11.00 -4.01 8.88
CA ILE A 5 10.73 -2.58 8.73
C ILE A 5 11.40 -2.03 7.46
N GLY A 6 12.54 -2.59 7.07
CA GLY A 6 13.27 -2.20 5.85
C GLY A 6 12.50 -2.56 4.59
N GLU A 7 12.09 -3.83 4.47
CA GLU A 7 11.27 -4.32 3.35
C GLU A 7 9.97 -3.52 3.18
N TYR A 8 9.34 -3.19 4.30
CA TYR A 8 8.13 -2.37 4.31
C TYR A 8 8.38 -0.97 3.73
N ARG A 9 9.48 -0.34 4.14
CA ARG A 9 9.84 1.01 3.68
C ARG A 9 10.17 1.03 2.18
N ASP A 10 10.92 0.03 1.73
CA ASP A 10 11.29 -0.14 0.32
C ASP A 10 10.05 -0.32 -0.56
N SER A 11 9.11 -1.13 -0.08
CA SER A 11 7.89 -1.40 -0.81
C SER A 11 6.92 -0.21 -0.80
N ILE A 12 6.91 0.63 0.25
CA ILE A 12 6.18 1.92 0.23
C ILE A 12 6.80 2.88 -0.79
N ASP A 13 8.13 2.91 -0.91
CA ASP A 13 8.82 3.73 -1.90
C ASP A 13 8.44 3.30 -3.34
N GLU A 14 8.38 1.99 -3.60
CA GLU A 14 7.89 1.42 -4.87
C GLU A 14 6.44 1.86 -5.19
N VAL A 15 5.56 1.81 -4.19
CA VAL A 15 4.15 2.21 -4.33
C VAL A 15 4.02 3.70 -4.56
N LEU A 16 4.80 4.54 -3.87
CA LEU A 16 4.84 5.99 -4.09
C LEU A 16 5.39 6.35 -5.47
N GLY A 17 6.40 5.63 -5.95
CA GLY A 17 7.00 5.85 -7.27
C GLY A 17 6.09 5.48 -8.44
N THR A 18 5.13 4.57 -8.22
CA THR A 18 4.15 4.12 -9.22
C THR A 18 2.72 4.59 -8.90
N LEU A 19 2.57 5.51 -7.95
CA LEU A 19 1.29 6.05 -7.52
C LEU A 19 0.65 6.87 -8.64
N THR A 20 -0.60 6.55 -8.94
CA THR A 20 -1.47 7.24 -9.89
C THR A 20 -2.85 7.43 -9.26
N ALA A 21 -3.67 8.31 -9.83
CA ALA A 21 -5.03 8.50 -9.33
C ALA A 21 -5.89 7.22 -9.40
N ASP A 22 -5.60 6.33 -10.36
CA ASP A 22 -6.33 5.08 -10.59
C ASP A 22 -6.00 4.02 -9.52
N ASN A 23 -4.73 3.94 -9.11
CA ASN A 23 -4.27 3.01 -8.08
C ASN A 23 -4.20 3.65 -6.68
N HIS A 24 -4.60 4.91 -6.52
CA HIS A 24 -4.57 5.65 -5.26
C HIS A 24 -5.32 4.92 -4.14
N GLY A 25 -6.46 4.31 -4.43
CA GLY A 25 -7.23 3.54 -3.45
C GLY A 25 -6.42 2.38 -2.85
N LEU A 26 -5.69 1.65 -3.70
CA LEU A 26 -4.84 0.55 -3.28
C LEU A 26 -3.60 1.06 -2.52
N ALA A 27 -3.03 2.18 -2.94
CA ALA A 27 -1.91 2.80 -2.22
C ALA A 27 -2.29 3.29 -0.82
N VAL A 28 -3.50 3.81 -0.64
CA VAL A 28 -4.02 4.21 0.68
C VAL A 28 -4.20 2.99 1.59
N GLU A 29 -4.71 1.87 1.08
CA GLU A 29 -4.81 0.62 1.84
C GLU A 29 -3.42 0.13 2.31
N ILE A 30 -2.44 0.19 1.41
CA ILE A 30 -1.04 -0.13 1.68
C ILE A 30 -0.45 0.82 2.74
N ALA A 31 -0.72 2.13 2.64
CA ALA A 31 -0.22 3.15 3.56
C ALA A 31 -0.87 3.11 4.95
N ARG A 32 -2.03 2.47 5.11
CA ARG A 32 -2.76 2.32 6.39
C ARG A 32 -2.28 1.14 7.25
N LEU A 33 -1.59 0.17 6.66
CA LEU A 33 -1.00 -0.96 7.37
C LEU A 33 -0.04 -0.60 8.52
N PRO A 34 0.88 0.39 8.40
CA PRO A 34 1.80 0.73 9.47
C PRO A 34 1.08 1.48 10.61
N GLU A 35 -0.01 2.21 10.31
CA GLU A 35 -0.88 2.81 11.31
C GLU A 35 -1.57 1.75 12.16
N LYS A 36 -1.96 0.60 11.58
CA LYS A 36 -2.52 -0.54 12.33
C LYS A 36 -1.52 -1.25 13.23
N ILE A 37 -0.22 -1.13 12.95
CA ILE A 37 0.87 -1.71 13.74
C ILE A 37 1.23 -0.80 14.94
N LYS A 38 0.65 0.41 15.03
CA LYS A 38 0.91 1.36 16.12
C LYS A 38 0.29 0.87 17.44
N GLY A 39 1.13 0.37 18.36
CA GLY A 39 0.77 -0.12 19.70
C GLY A 39 1.97 -0.68 20.46
N TYR A 40 1.85 -0.86 21.78
CA TYR A 40 2.95 -1.30 22.67
C TYR A 40 2.87 -2.81 23.00
N GLY A 41 4.03 -3.48 23.10
CA GLY A 41 4.16 -4.87 23.58
C GLY A 41 3.63 -5.95 22.63
N HIS A 42 2.99 -6.99 23.18
CA HIS A 42 2.52 -8.19 22.45
C HIS A 42 1.51 -7.93 21.32
N VAL A 43 0.76 -6.82 21.39
CA VAL A 43 -0.20 -6.44 20.35
C VAL A 43 0.52 -6.05 19.06
N LYS A 44 1.72 -5.48 19.17
CA LYS A 44 2.54 -5.11 18.02
C LYS A 44 2.94 -6.34 17.22
N GLU A 45 3.44 -7.40 17.84
CA GLU A 45 3.87 -8.61 17.12
C GLU A 45 2.72 -9.30 16.39
N ARG A 46 1.56 -9.45 17.04
CA ARG A 46 0.37 -10.05 16.42
C ARG A 46 -0.14 -9.20 15.26
N ASN A 47 -0.20 -7.87 15.43
CA ASN A 47 -0.58 -6.97 14.36
C ASN A 47 0.47 -6.92 13.25
N LEU A 48 1.75 -7.10 13.55
CA LEU A 48 2.83 -7.13 12.56
C LEU A 48 2.69 -8.38 11.68
N VAL A 49 2.40 -9.55 12.26
CA VAL A 49 2.15 -10.78 11.49
C VAL A 49 0.90 -10.64 10.63
N ALA A 50 -0.21 -10.12 11.18
CA ALA A 50 -1.45 -9.92 10.44
C ALA A 50 -1.30 -8.87 9.32
N ALA A 51 -0.66 -7.73 9.63
CA ALA A 51 -0.36 -6.69 8.66
C ALA A 51 0.60 -7.18 7.58
N ARG A 52 1.56 -8.06 7.89
CA ARG A 52 2.44 -8.66 6.88
C ARG A 52 1.66 -9.52 5.88
N GLY A 53 0.70 -10.30 6.35
CA GLY A 53 -0.17 -11.09 5.48
C GLY A 53 -1.03 -10.21 4.56
N GLN A 54 -1.63 -9.15 5.13
CA GLN A 54 -2.38 -8.17 4.35
C GLN A 54 -1.49 -7.41 3.36
N TRP A 55 -0.28 -7.03 3.78
CA TRP A 55 0.73 -6.37 2.97
C TRP A 55 1.10 -7.19 1.73
N GLN A 56 1.44 -8.47 1.93
CA GLN A 56 1.77 -9.34 0.80
C GLN A 56 0.59 -9.48 -0.16
N ALA A 57 -0.63 -9.63 0.34
CA ALA A 57 -1.82 -9.70 -0.51
C ALA A 57 -2.03 -8.42 -1.34
N LEU A 58 -1.85 -7.24 -0.72
CA LEU A 58 -1.99 -5.95 -1.38
C LEU A 58 -0.87 -5.69 -2.39
N MET A 59 0.38 -6.03 -2.07
CA MET A 59 1.50 -5.93 -3.02
C MET A 59 1.35 -6.91 -4.20
N GLN A 60 0.78 -8.09 -3.96
CA GLN A 60 0.44 -9.01 -5.05
C GLN A 60 -0.64 -8.40 -5.95
N GLN A 61 -1.64 -7.71 -5.39
CA GLN A 61 -2.62 -6.95 -6.17
C GLN A 61 -2.01 -5.74 -6.89
N TRP A 62 -1.04 -5.06 -6.27
CA TRP A 62 -0.34 -3.91 -6.85
C TRP A 62 0.53 -4.31 -8.04
N ARG A 63 1.23 -5.44 -7.91
CA ARG A 63 2.10 -6.01 -8.96
C ARG A 63 1.35 -6.88 -9.96
N ALA A 64 0.16 -7.36 -9.61
CA ALA A 64 -0.72 -7.99 -10.57
C ALA A 64 -0.94 -6.97 -11.71
N PRO A 65 -0.79 -7.38 -12.98
CA PRO A 65 -1.16 -6.51 -14.06
C PRO A 65 -2.63 -6.15 -13.83
N ALA A 66 -2.89 -4.86 -13.57
CA ALA A 66 -4.26 -4.39 -13.47
C ALA A 66 -5.00 -4.98 -14.68
N PRO A 67 -6.15 -5.66 -14.50
CA PRO A 67 -7.00 -5.90 -15.65
C PRO A 67 -7.23 -4.51 -16.22
N ALA A 68 -6.75 -4.27 -17.45
CA ALA A 68 -6.77 -2.97 -18.09
C ALA A 68 -8.18 -2.38 -17.94
N ALA A 69 -8.38 -1.56 -16.91
CA ALA A 69 -9.55 -0.75 -16.78
C ALA A 69 -9.30 0.37 -17.79
N PRO A 70 -10.16 0.50 -18.80
CA PRO A 70 -9.88 1.36 -19.93
C PRO A 70 -9.73 2.78 -19.41
N ALA A 71 -8.73 3.48 -19.92
CA ALA A 71 -8.58 4.92 -19.79
C ALA A 71 -9.92 5.61 -20.05
N ALA A 72 -10.66 5.93 -18.99
CA ALA A 72 -11.92 6.66 -19.07
C ALA A 72 -12.14 7.44 -17.77
N ALA A 73 -12.06 8.76 -17.91
CA ALA A 73 -12.52 9.78 -16.97
C ALA A 73 -11.66 10.03 -15.72
N GLN A 74 -10.51 10.67 -15.95
CA GLN A 74 -10.14 11.90 -15.22
C GLN A 74 -9.56 12.90 -16.22
N ARG A 75 -10.42 13.37 -17.13
CA ARG A 75 -10.26 14.69 -17.75
C ARG A 75 -11.07 15.67 -16.90
N ALA A 76 -10.45 16.81 -16.61
CA ALA A 76 -11.03 18.04 -16.07
C ALA A 76 -11.25 18.11 -14.55
N VAL A 77 -10.29 18.73 -13.85
CA VAL A 77 -10.46 20.01 -13.15
C VAL A 77 -9.15 20.77 -13.39
N GLY A 78 -9.04 21.70 -14.37
CA GLY A 78 -9.58 23.06 -14.32
C GLY A 78 -8.82 23.84 -13.23
N GLY A 79 -7.77 24.63 -13.49
CA GLY A 79 -7.76 25.69 -14.48
C GLY A 79 -8.61 26.87 -14.00
N ALA A 80 -8.14 27.59 -12.98
CA ALA A 80 -8.43 29.00 -12.70
C ALA A 80 -7.45 29.50 -11.63
#